data_AF-A0A9P9RGU6-F1
#
_entry.id   AF-A0A9P9RGU6-F1
#
_cell.length_a   1.000
_cell.length_b   1.000
_cell.length_c   1.000
_cell.angle_alpha   90.00
_cell.angle_beta   90.00
_cell.angle_gamma   90.00
#
_symmetry.space_group_name_H-M   'P 1'
#
loop_
_entity.id
_entity.type
_entity.pdbx_description
1 polymer ?
#
loop_
_entity_poly.entity_id
_entity_poly.type
_entity_poly.pdbx_seq_one_letter_code
_entity_poly.pdbx_strand_id
1 'polypeptide(L)'
;SFAEFPGPFWSRISPIPLVLQCRKAQRSKWVLRQHEKYGHIVRIAPNHISIDVPEAIDTIYGHKTGFTKGPFYEDKAHVSSPVLFNTRNVQIHQRKRKYINPAFSARNLQDFVEYMNPSISRIVQVMRNHASNLEPLRFLQTANFLAFDVIGQYAFCSAFGFLKIGRDDLNLIHTVDTRGEVLNTLGNLPTWIRPYIKYLRFDPFWLFDGIRSTANLESIGRAAFERRGEETNCRKDLMSFLLNAKDPETGGPLSTTEIVAEVISFIVGGSDTTSSTMTNFMDFISRDQTLQDSI
;
A
#
# COMPACT_ATOMS: atom_id res chain seq x y z
N SER A 1 11.47 -29.86 -6.82
CA SER A 1 12.74 -29.14 -6.52
C SER A 1 12.78 -27.93 -7.43
N PHE A 2 13.09 -26.70 -6.95
CA PHE A 2 13.03 -25.49 -7.80
C PHE A 2 13.90 -25.55 -9.07
N ALA A 3 14.83 -26.48 -9.17
CA ALA A 3 15.67 -26.70 -10.34
C ALA A 3 14.89 -27.16 -11.59
N GLU A 4 13.69 -27.72 -11.43
CA GLU A 4 12.86 -28.21 -12.55
C GLU A 4 12.21 -27.09 -13.36
N PHE A 5 12.08 -25.88 -12.77
CA PHE A 5 11.39 -24.77 -13.42
C PHE A 5 12.34 -23.94 -14.30
N PRO A 6 11.89 -23.54 -15.51
CA PRO A 6 12.68 -22.71 -16.41
C PRO A 6 12.82 -21.29 -15.87
N GLY A 7 13.78 -20.53 -16.40
CA GLY A 7 14.01 -19.14 -16.03
C GLY A 7 15.41 -18.66 -16.38
N PRO A 8 15.70 -17.35 -16.26
CA PRO A 8 17.00 -16.78 -16.57
C PRO A 8 18.13 -17.47 -15.81
N PHE A 9 19.26 -17.72 -16.49
CA PHE A 9 20.41 -18.41 -15.90
C PHE A 9 20.84 -17.80 -14.55
N TRP A 10 21.03 -16.48 -14.51
CA TRP A 10 21.44 -15.77 -13.29
C TRP A 10 20.38 -15.80 -12.18
N SER A 11 19.09 -15.85 -12.53
CA SER A 11 17.99 -15.98 -11.57
C SER A 11 17.94 -17.34 -10.88
N ARG A 12 18.59 -18.37 -11.45
CA ARG A 12 18.70 -19.69 -10.81
C ARG A 12 19.75 -19.70 -9.68
N ILE A 13 20.74 -18.81 -9.78
CA ILE A 13 21.91 -18.76 -8.89
C ILE A 13 21.74 -17.66 -7.84
N SER A 14 21.17 -16.52 -8.21
CA SER A 14 21.11 -15.33 -7.36
C SER A 14 19.80 -14.54 -7.51
N PRO A 15 19.29 -13.91 -6.44
CA PRO A 15 18.16 -12.98 -6.53
C PRO A 15 18.53 -11.62 -7.13
N ILE A 16 19.83 -11.33 -7.31
CA ILE A 16 20.34 -10.03 -7.79
C ILE A 16 19.64 -9.55 -9.07
N PRO A 17 19.40 -10.37 -10.12
CA PRO A 17 18.70 -9.91 -11.31
C PRO A 17 17.32 -9.33 -10.98
N LEU A 18 16.52 -10.01 -10.16
CA LEU A 18 15.20 -9.53 -9.73
C LEU A 18 15.31 -8.24 -8.90
N VAL A 19 16.26 -8.19 -7.97
CA VAL A 19 16.52 -7.02 -7.12
C VAL A 19 16.89 -5.79 -7.97
N LEU A 20 17.74 -5.94 -8.98
CA LEU A 20 18.10 -4.86 -9.90
C LEU A 20 16.89 -4.34 -10.68
N GLN A 21 15.92 -5.19 -11.02
CA GLN A 21 14.68 -4.76 -11.68
C GLN A 21 13.74 -4.06 -10.70
N CYS A 22 13.72 -4.47 -9.43
CA CYS A 22 12.98 -3.77 -8.37
C CYS A 22 13.53 -2.35 -8.17
N ARG A 23 14.86 -2.18 -8.13
CA ARG A 23 15.52 -0.87 -8.05
C ARG A 23 15.24 0.07 -9.21
N LYS A 24 14.86 -0.48 -10.37
CA LYS A 24 14.50 0.29 -11.57
C LYS A 24 12.99 0.53 -11.69
N ALA A 25 12.20 0.11 -10.69
CA ALA A 25 10.75 0.05 -10.76
C ALA A 25 10.21 -0.70 -12.01
N GLN A 26 10.98 -1.68 -12.53
CA GLN A 26 10.65 -2.46 -13.73
C GLN A 26 10.27 -3.92 -13.43
N ARG A 27 10.07 -4.28 -12.15
CA ARG A 27 9.79 -5.66 -11.72
C ARG A 27 8.69 -6.31 -12.55
N SER A 28 7.50 -5.71 -12.60
CA SER A 28 6.32 -6.30 -13.25
C SER A 28 6.56 -6.52 -14.75
N LYS A 29 7.11 -5.52 -15.45
CA LYS A 29 7.46 -5.62 -16.87
C LYS A 29 8.53 -6.68 -17.13
N TRP A 30 9.52 -6.81 -16.25
CA TRP A 30 10.56 -7.82 -16.39
C TRP A 30 10.03 -9.23 -16.15
N VAL A 31 9.17 -9.42 -15.14
CA VAL A 31 8.52 -10.71 -14.85
C VAL A 31 7.61 -11.12 -16.01
N LEU A 32 6.82 -10.20 -16.56
CA LEU A 32 6.00 -10.44 -17.75
C LEU A 32 6.85 -10.97 -18.92
N ARG A 33 7.97 -10.30 -19.23
CA ARG A 33 8.91 -10.79 -20.27
C ARG A 33 9.52 -12.16 -19.96
N GLN A 34 9.62 -12.54 -18.69
CA GLN A 34 10.09 -13.88 -18.34
C GLN A 34 9.00 -14.92 -18.62
N HIS A 35 7.74 -14.60 -18.34
CA HIS A 35 6.60 -15.46 -18.69
C HIS A 35 6.46 -15.62 -20.21
N GLU A 36 6.57 -14.53 -20.97
CA GLU A 36 6.55 -14.57 -22.44
C GLU A 36 7.64 -15.48 -23.03
N LYS A 37 8.81 -15.58 -22.35
CA LYS A 37 9.96 -16.36 -22.83
C LYS A 37 9.99 -17.81 -22.33
N TYR A 38 9.59 -18.06 -21.07
CA TYR A 38 9.78 -19.35 -20.40
C TYR A 38 8.47 -20.07 -20.08
N GLY A 39 7.32 -19.44 -20.33
CA GLY A 39 5.97 -20.00 -20.12
C GLY A 39 5.32 -19.58 -18.80
N HIS A 40 4.28 -20.30 -18.41
CA HIS A 40 3.40 -19.93 -17.29
C HIS A 40 4.01 -20.09 -15.90
N ILE A 41 5.06 -20.89 -15.73
CA ILE A 41 5.74 -21.08 -14.43
C ILE A 41 7.23 -20.81 -14.62
N VAL A 42 7.73 -19.75 -13.97
CA VAL A 42 9.10 -19.26 -14.19
C VAL A 42 9.83 -19.02 -12.88
N ARG A 43 11.05 -19.53 -12.77
CA ARG A 43 11.96 -19.25 -11.67
C ARG A 43 12.63 -17.89 -11.86
N ILE A 44 12.25 -16.93 -11.02
CA ILE A 44 12.74 -15.54 -11.07
C ILE A 44 13.83 -15.23 -10.04
N ALA A 45 13.99 -16.08 -9.02
CA ALA A 45 15.12 -16.10 -8.09
C ALA A 45 15.36 -17.53 -7.57
N PRO A 46 16.46 -17.83 -6.86
CA PRO A 46 16.81 -19.19 -6.46
C PRO A 46 15.71 -19.92 -5.69
N ASN A 47 14.94 -19.19 -4.88
CA ASN A 47 13.85 -19.68 -4.05
C ASN A 47 12.51 -18.96 -4.37
N HIS A 48 12.35 -18.46 -5.61
CA HIS A 48 11.17 -17.69 -6.01
C HIS A 48 10.70 -18.12 -7.41
N ILE A 49 9.48 -18.65 -7.47
CA ILE A 49 8.77 -18.94 -8.72
C ILE A 49 7.62 -17.96 -8.91
N SER A 50 7.45 -17.50 -10.13
CA SER A 50 6.30 -16.73 -10.59
C SER A 50 5.38 -17.68 -11.35
N ILE A 51 4.09 -17.62 -11.04
CA ILE A 51 3.05 -18.52 -11.58
C ILE A 51 1.99 -17.65 -12.24
N ASP A 52 1.73 -17.91 -13.51
CA ASP A 52 0.73 -17.26 -14.35
C ASP A 52 -0.22 -18.33 -14.92
N VAL A 53 -0.92 -19.01 -13.99
CA VAL A 53 -1.85 -20.11 -14.27
C VAL A 53 -3.14 -19.84 -13.48
N PRO A 54 -4.27 -19.53 -14.15
CA PRO A 54 -5.54 -19.21 -13.47
C PRO A 54 -6.01 -20.30 -12.51
N GLU A 55 -5.83 -21.56 -12.86
CA GLU A 55 -6.23 -22.73 -12.07
C GLU A 55 -5.44 -22.87 -10.76
N ALA A 56 -4.27 -22.22 -10.67
CA ALA A 56 -3.44 -22.26 -9.45
C ALA A 56 -3.98 -21.36 -8.34
N ILE A 57 -4.93 -20.45 -8.63
CA ILE A 57 -5.45 -19.48 -7.64
C ILE A 57 -6.05 -20.20 -6.44
N ASP A 58 -6.92 -21.19 -6.63
CA ASP A 58 -7.53 -21.93 -5.52
C ASP A 58 -6.53 -22.78 -4.75
N THR A 59 -5.50 -23.29 -5.43
CA THR A 59 -4.45 -24.09 -4.78
C THR A 59 -3.56 -23.23 -3.88
N ILE A 60 -3.27 -21.99 -4.29
CA ILE A 60 -2.36 -21.10 -3.56
C ILE A 60 -3.14 -20.25 -2.55
N TYR A 61 -4.21 -19.59 -2.98
CA TYR A 61 -4.96 -18.60 -2.22
C TYR A 61 -6.28 -19.13 -1.64
N GLY A 62 -6.65 -20.38 -1.92
CA GLY A 62 -7.85 -21.01 -1.38
C GLY A 62 -7.83 -21.16 0.14
N HIS A 63 -8.98 -21.57 0.68
CA HIS A 63 -9.16 -21.70 2.11
C HIS A 63 -8.41 -22.93 2.66
N LYS A 64 -7.62 -22.75 3.73
CA LYS A 64 -6.83 -23.82 4.41
C LYS A 64 -5.79 -24.51 3.52
N THR A 65 -5.26 -23.85 2.49
CA THR A 65 -4.18 -24.39 1.63
C THR A 65 -2.85 -24.57 2.38
N GLY A 66 -2.67 -23.90 3.52
CA GLY A 66 -1.43 -23.92 4.30
C GLY A 66 -0.36 -22.93 3.80
N PHE A 67 -0.58 -22.30 2.64
CA PHE A 67 0.29 -21.23 2.16
C PHE A 67 0.12 -19.97 3.02
N THR A 68 1.24 -19.32 3.33
CA THR A 68 1.27 -18.04 4.05
C THR A 68 2.05 -17.03 3.23
N LYS A 69 1.90 -15.74 3.57
CA LYS A 69 2.68 -14.66 2.98
C LYS A 69 4.18 -15.01 3.00
N GLY A 70 4.89 -14.74 1.90
CA GLY A 70 6.31 -15.09 1.77
C GLY A 70 7.25 -14.26 2.65
N PRO A 71 8.56 -14.57 2.66
CA PRO A 71 9.58 -13.84 3.43
C PRO A 71 9.72 -12.35 3.06
N PHE A 72 9.11 -11.92 1.96
CA PHE A 72 8.96 -10.51 1.60
C PHE A 72 8.42 -9.67 2.77
N TYR A 73 7.48 -10.22 3.55
CA TYR A 73 6.82 -9.52 4.65
C TYR A 73 7.47 -9.73 6.02
N GLU A 74 8.61 -10.46 6.13
CA GLU A 74 9.32 -10.66 7.41
C GLU A 74 9.98 -9.38 7.94
N ASP A 75 10.19 -8.37 7.10
CA ASP A 75 10.93 -7.19 7.51
C ASP A 75 10.12 -6.28 8.42
N LYS A 76 10.74 -5.90 9.54
CA LYS A 76 10.31 -4.79 10.39
C LYS A 76 10.40 -3.42 9.70
N ALA A 77 10.82 -3.36 8.44
CA ALA A 77 10.93 -2.12 7.66
C ALA A 77 9.57 -1.51 7.32
N HIS A 78 8.47 -2.26 7.48
CA HIS A 78 7.14 -1.75 7.17
C HIS A 78 6.63 -0.77 8.24
N VAL A 79 6.64 -1.10 9.54
CA VAL A 79 6.19 -0.21 10.63
C VAL A 79 6.85 -0.65 11.95
N SER A 80 6.93 0.23 12.95
CA SER A 80 7.47 -0.05 14.29
C SER A 80 6.81 -1.23 15.03
N SER A 81 5.61 -1.65 14.60
CA SER A 81 4.92 -2.88 15.02
C SER A 81 4.34 -3.63 13.81
N PRO A 82 4.31 -4.98 13.79
CA PRO A 82 3.60 -5.73 12.75
C PRO A 82 2.13 -5.35 12.67
N VAL A 83 1.67 -5.10 11.45
CA VAL A 83 0.30 -4.72 11.09
C VAL A 83 -0.41 -5.89 10.43
N LEU A 84 -1.74 -5.82 10.26
CA LEU A 84 -2.49 -6.87 9.57
C LEU A 84 -1.91 -7.18 8.18
N PHE A 85 -1.47 -6.14 7.47
CA PHE A 85 -0.94 -6.25 6.11
C PHE A 85 0.31 -7.13 6.01
N ASN A 86 1.29 -7.00 6.90
CA ASN A 86 2.55 -7.75 6.84
C ASN A 86 2.59 -8.98 7.77
N THR A 87 1.60 -9.16 8.64
CA THR A 87 1.57 -10.32 9.55
C THR A 87 1.46 -11.62 8.75
N ARG A 88 2.44 -12.51 8.94
CA ARG A 88 2.53 -13.85 8.31
C ARG A 88 2.00 -14.97 9.20
N ASN A 89 2.19 -14.85 10.51
CA ASN A 89 1.68 -15.83 11.47
C ASN A 89 0.15 -15.82 11.42
N VAL A 90 -0.44 -17.00 11.19
CA VAL A 90 -1.87 -17.15 10.96
C VAL A 90 -2.69 -16.76 12.17
N GLN A 91 -2.26 -17.13 13.38
CA GLN A 91 -2.96 -16.85 14.63
C GLN A 91 -2.96 -15.35 14.93
N ILE A 92 -1.80 -14.69 14.85
CA ILE A 92 -1.69 -13.24 15.03
C ILE A 92 -2.52 -12.51 13.96
N HIS A 93 -2.46 -12.95 12.70
CA HIS A 93 -3.27 -12.36 11.64
C HIS A 93 -4.78 -12.51 11.91
N GLN A 94 -5.22 -13.67 12.41
CA GLN A 94 -6.61 -13.89 12.79
C GLN A 94 -7.04 -13.00 13.97
N ARG A 95 -6.20 -12.85 15.01
CA ARG A 95 -6.43 -11.90 16.13
C ARG A 95 -6.62 -10.49 15.59
N LYS A 96 -5.69 -10.01 14.76
CA LYS A 96 -5.73 -8.66 14.18
C LYS A 96 -6.96 -8.42 13.33
N ARG A 97 -7.30 -9.40 12.50
CA ARG A 97 -8.48 -9.34 11.63
C ARG A 97 -9.78 -9.19 12.41
N LYS A 98 -9.91 -9.82 13.59
CA LYS A 98 -11.12 -9.72 14.41
C LYS A 98 -11.44 -8.29 14.87
N TYR A 99 -10.43 -7.51 15.27
CA TYR A 99 -10.66 -6.13 15.72
C TYR A 99 -10.69 -5.12 14.56
N ILE A 100 -10.09 -5.43 13.41
CA ILE A 100 -10.08 -4.56 12.22
C ILE A 100 -11.35 -4.70 11.38
N ASN A 101 -11.82 -5.93 11.14
CA ASN A 101 -12.96 -6.20 10.25
C ASN A 101 -14.21 -5.33 10.51
N PRO A 102 -14.60 -5.04 11.78
CA PRO A 102 -15.77 -4.20 12.02
C PRO A 102 -15.68 -2.83 11.36
N ALA A 103 -14.50 -2.19 11.36
CA ALA A 103 -14.30 -0.88 10.73
C ALA A 103 -14.62 -0.90 9.22
N PHE A 104 -14.36 -2.03 8.56
CA PHE A 104 -14.58 -2.24 7.13
C PHE A 104 -15.86 -3.03 6.80
N SER A 105 -16.79 -3.16 7.75
CA SER A 105 -18.09 -3.78 7.47
C SER A 105 -18.94 -2.89 6.58
N ALA A 106 -19.76 -3.48 5.69
CA ALA A 106 -20.60 -2.72 4.75
C ALA A 106 -21.48 -1.66 5.45
N ARG A 107 -22.04 -2.00 6.62
CA ARG A 107 -22.83 -1.08 7.44
C ARG A 107 -22.03 0.14 7.89
N ASN A 108 -20.79 -0.06 8.34
CA ASN A 108 -19.96 1.05 8.78
C ASN A 108 -19.41 1.85 7.59
N LEU A 109 -19.13 1.18 6.45
CA LEU A 109 -18.79 1.82 5.17
C LEU A 109 -19.89 2.74 4.62
N GLN A 110 -21.16 2.48 4.90
CA GLN A 110 -22.24 3.40 4.51
C GLN A 110 -22.16 4.74 5.24
N ASP A 111 -21.88 4.73 6.54
CA ASP A 111 -21.67 5.95 7.32
C ASP A 111 -20.47 6.76 6.76
N PHE A 112 -19.55 6.11 6.01
CA PHE A 112 -18.36 6.76 5.46
C PHE A 112 -18.60 7.60 4.21
N VAL A 113 -19.67 7.32 3.46
CA VAL A 113 -19.99 8.03 2.21
C VAL A 113 -20.12 9.53 2.46
N GLU A 114 -20.75 9.92 3.57
CA GLU A 114 -20.95 11.33 3.92
C GLU A 114 -19.62 12.09 4.13
N TYR A 115 -18.57 11.44 4.66
CA TYR A 115 -17.26 12.11 4.82
C TYR A 115 -16.48 12.23 3.52
N MET A 116 -16.76 11.38 2.53
CA MET A 116 -16.09 11.46 1.23
C MET A 116 -16.68 12.57 0.36
N ASN A 117 -17.96 12.92 0.55
CA ASN A 117 -18.68 13.89 -0.26
C ASN A 117 -17.95 15.25 -0.42
N PRO A 118 -17.36 15.86 0.64
CA PRO A 118 -16.61 17.11 0.48
C PRO A 118 -15.39 16.98 -0.43
N SER A 119 -14.62 15.90 -0.29
CA SER A 119 -13.43 15.63 -1.10
C SER A 119 -13.80 15.30 -2.56
N ILE A 120 -14.88 14.53 -2.77
CA ILE A 120 -15.43 14.23 -4.09
C ILE A 120 -15.93 15.51 -4.77
N SER A 121 -16.70 16.34 -4.06
CA SER A 121 -17.18 17.62 -4.58
C SER A 121 -16.01 18.53 -4.96
N ARG A 122 -14.93 18.49 -4.17
CA ARG A 122 -13.72 19.28 -4.44
C ARG A 122 -13.00 18.84 -5.71
N ILE A 123 -12.78 17.54 -5.92
CA ILE A 123 -12.12 17.07 -7.16
C ILE A 123 -12.96 17.40 -8.39
N VAL A 124 -14.29 17.28 -8.31
CA VAL A 124 -15.19 17.68 -9.41
C VAL A 124 -15.06 19.18 -9.69
N GLN A 125 -14.97 20.01 -8.66
CA GLN A 125 -14.74 21.45 -8.85
C GLN A 125 -13.39 21.73 -9.51
N VAL A 126 -12.32 21.04 -9.12
CA VAL A 126 -11.00 21.16 -9.74
C VAL A 126 -11.08 20.79 -11.23
N MET A 127 -11.71 19.65 -11.54
CA MET A 127 -11.89 19.21 -12.93
C MET A 127 -12.71 20.21 -13.76
N ARG A 128 -13.81 20.75 -13.20
CA ARG A 128 -14.62 21.79 -13.87
C ARG A 128 -13.84 23.05 -14.14
N ASN A 129 -13.02 23.52 -13.19
CA ASN A 129 -12.20 24.72 -13.38
C ASN A 129 -11.19 24.54 -14.52
N HIS A 130 -10.50 23.40 -14.55
CA HIS A 130 -9.57 23.06 -15.64
C HIS A 130 -10.29 22.95 -16.99
N ALA A 131 -11.47 22.34 -17.02
CA ALA A 131 -12.29 22.22 -18.23
C ALA A 131 -12.74 23.59 -18.76
N SER A 132 -13.23 24.48 -17.89
CA SER A 132 -13.66 25.84 -18.26
C SER A 132 -12.52 26.70 -18.81
N ASN A 133 -11.30 26.49 -18.31
CA ASN A 133 -10.10 27.22 -18.76
C ASN A 133 -9.38 26.52 -19.92
N LEU A 134 -9.85 25.34 -20.37
CA LEU A 134 -9.18 24.50 -21.36
C LEU A 134 -7.73 24.14 -20.99
N GLU A 135 -7.47 23.96 -19.69
CA GLU A 135 -6.14 23.66 -19.16
C GLU A 135 -5.98 22.16 -18.90
N PRO A 136 -4.83 21.56 -19.28
CA PRO A 136 -4.58 20.15 -18.98
C PRO A 136 -4.51 19.91 -17.47
N LEU A 137 -5.19 18.85 -17.02
CA LEU A 137 -5.16 18.41 -15.63
C LEU A 137 -4.18 17.25 -15.45
N ARG A 138 -3.25 17.38 -14.49
CA ARG A 138 -2.40 16.26 -14.06
C ARG A 138 -3.20 15.30 -13.19
N PHE A 139 -4.03 14.47 -13.83
CA PHE A 139 -5.03 13.65 -13.13
C PHE A 139 -4.44 12.73 -12.07
N LEU A 140 -3.28 12.10 -12.31
CA LEU A 140 -2.60 11.26 -11.31
C LEU A 140 -2.32 12.01 -10.01
N GLN A 141 -1.89 13.27 -10.09
CA GLN A 141 -1.62 14.08 -8.91
C GLN A 141 -2.91 14.44 -8.17
N THR A 142 -3.95 14.82 -8.90
CA THR A 142 -5.27 15.13 -8.32
C THR A 142 -5.93 13.90 -7.70
N ALA A 143 -5.80 12.73 -8.33
CA ALA A 143 -6.25 11.44 -7.82
C ALA A 143 -5.52 11.06 -6.53
N ASN A 144 -4.21 11.32 -6.45
CA ASN A 144 -3.44 11.16 -5.21
C ASN A 144 -3.97 12.08 -4.10
N PHE A 145 -4.19 13.36 -4.39
CA PHE A 145 -4.76 14.29 -3.40
C PHE A 145 -6.11 13.81 -2.87
N LEU A 146 -7.00 13.35 -3.75
CA LEU A 146 -8.28 12.79 -3.34
C LEU A 146 -8.11 11.57 -2.45
N ALA A 147 -7.27 10.61 -2.85
CA ALA A 147 -7.10 9.36 -2.12
C ALA A 147 -6.49 9.61 -0.72
N PHE A 148 -5.50 10.49 -0.61
CA PHE A 148 -4.91 10.89 0.68
C PHE A 148 -5.92 11.66 1.56
N ASP A 149 -6.66 12.61 1.01
CA ASP A 149 -7.65 13.36 1.79
C ASP A 149 -8.80 12.47 2.28
N VAL A 150 -9.29 11.55 1.44
CA VAL A 150 -10.34 10.59 1.81
C VAL A 150 -9.86 9.62 2.88
N ILE A 151 -8.67 9.01 2.71
CA ILE A 151 -8.16 8.07 3.71
C ILE A 151 -7.79 8.79 5.01
N GLY A 152 -7.28 10.03 4.95
CA GLY A 152 -7.02 10.86 6.13
C GLY A 152 -8.31 11.19 6.90
N GLN A 153 -9.36 11.59 6.18
CA GLN A 153 -10.67 11.84 6.76
C GLN A 153 -11.25 10.58 7.41
N TYR A 154 -11.09 9.41 6.79
CA TYR A 154 -11.54 8.14 7.35
C TYR A 154 -10.68 7.64 8.53
N ALA A 155 -9.36 7.88 8.47
CA ALA A 155 -8.40 7.40 9.45
C ALA A 155 -8.41 8.25 10.73
N PHE A 156 -8.47 9.57 10.60
CA PHE A 156 -8.23 10.53 11.69
C PHE A 156 -9.30 11.62 11.76
N CYS A 157 -10.45 11.47 11.11
CA CYS A 157 -11.49 12.50 11.04
C CYS A 157 -11.08 13.84 10.40
N SER A 158 -9.90 13.88 9.78
CA SER A 158 -9.30 15.10 9.27
C SER A 158 -8.56 14.81 7.97
N ALA A 159 -8.98 15.48 6.90
CA ALA A 159 -8.27 15.47 5.63
C ALA A 159 -6.90 16.16 5.77
N PHE A 160 -5.91 15.74 4.98
CA PHE A 160 -4.61 16.41 4.91
C PHE A 160 -4.71 17.79 4.23
N GLY A 161 -5.75 18.00 3.42
CA GLY A 161 -6.05 19.25 2.75
C GLY A 161 -5.40 19.38 1.37
N PHE A 162 -4.89 18.29 0.80
CA PHE A 162 -4.13 18.32 -0.45
C PHE A 162 -4.98 18.83 -1.63
N LEU A 163 -6.26 18.45 -1.70
CA LEU A 163 -7.16 18.97 -2.74
C LEU A 163 -7.50 20.45 -2.53
N LYS A 164 -7.50 20.94 -1.29
CA LYS A 164 -7.79 22.35 -0.98
C LYS A 164 -6.62 23.25 -1.36
N ILE A 165 -5.41 22.82 -1.04
CA ILE A 165 -4.18 23.61 -1.26
C ILE A 165 -3.64 23.39 -2.67
N GLY A 166 -3.94 22.24 -3.30
CA GLY A 166 -3.43 21.86 -4.61
C GLY A 166 -1.96 21.39 -4.58
N ARG A 167 -1.43 21.09 -3.40
CA ARG A 167 -0.04 20.66 -3.18
C ARG A 167 0.06 19.70 -1.99
N ASP A 168 1.11 18.88 -2.00
CA ASP A 168 1.46 17.97 -0.92
C ASP A 168 2.55 18.61 -0.03
N ASP A 169 2.12 19.45 0.91
CA ASP A 169 3.04 20.15 1.83
C ASP A 169 3.72 19.21 2.84
N LEU A 170 3.17 18.02 3.04
CA LEU A 170 3.72 17.01 3.95
C LEU A 170 4.71 16.08 3.25
N ASN A 171 4.86 16.23 1.93
CA ASN A 171 5.64 15.35 1.08
C ASN A 171 5.24 13.86 1.25
N LEU A 172 3.97 13.59 1.56
CA LEU A 172 3.44 12.26 1.85
C LEU A 172 3.45 11.35 0.62
N ILE A 173 3.10 11.87 -0.57
CA ILE A 173 3.06 11.10 -1.82
C ILE A 173 4.46 10.56 -2.11
N HIS A 174 5.44 11.47 -2.19
CA HIS A 174 6.85 11.10 -2.42
C HIS A 174 7.37 10.15 -1.33
N THR A 175 7.03 10.38 -0.07
CA THR A 175 7.44 9.52 1.06
C THR A 175 6.89 8.11 0.91
N VAL A 176 5.64 7.96 0.49
CA VAL A 176 4.99 6.65 0.27
C VAL A 176 5.62 5.92 -0.92
N ASP A 177 5.80 6.60 -2.06
CA ASP A 177 6.39 6.04 -3.28
C ASP A 177 7.80 5.51 -3.01
N THR A 178 8.64 6.38 -2.46
CA THR A 178 10.04 6.08 -2.13
C THR A 178 10.15 4.89 -1.17
N ARG A 179 9.30 4.88 -0.13
CA ARG A 179 9.23 3.76 0.81
C ARG A 179 8.79 2.46 0.10
N GLY A 180 7.83 2.53 -0.82
CA GLY A 180 7.38 1.39 -1.61
C GLY A 180 8.51 0.77 -2.44
N GLU A 181 9.30 1.58 -3.14
CA GLU A 181 10.44 1.12 -3.95
C GLU A 181 11.53 0.44 -3.12
N VAL A 182 11.87 1.02 -1.97
CA VAL A 182 12.86 0.47 -1.05
C VAL A 182 12.37 -0.87 -0.49
N LEU A 183 11.12 -0.93 0.00
CA LEU A 183 10.55 -2.17 0.53
C LEU A 183 10.42 -3.25 -0.53
N ASN A 184 10.04 -2.91 -1.76
CA ASN A 184 10.00 -3.85 -2.86
C ASN A 184 11.40 -4.42 -3.14
N THR A 185 12.45 -3.62 -3.00
CA THR A 185 13.82 -4.10 -3.19
C THR A 185 14.30 -4.96 -2.02
N LEU A 186 14.09 -4.52 -0.76
CA LEU A 186 14.46 -5.27 0.45
C LEU A 186 13.77 -6.62 0.53
N GLY A 187 12.46 -6.66 0.27
CA GLY A 187 11.66 -7.86 0.40
C GLY A 187 12.06 -8.96 -0.59
N ASN A 188 12.79 -8.62 -1.66
CA ASN A 188 13.33 -9.59 -2.63
C ASN A 188 14.78 -9.98 -2.37
N LEU A 189 15.44 -9.36 -1.39
CA LEU A 189 16.74 -9.80 -0.91
C LEU A 189 16.59 -10.95 0.10
N PRO A 190 17.57 -11.87 0.18
CA PRO A 190 17.60 -12.90 1.21
C PRO A 190 17.56 -12.26 2.59
N THR A 191 16.74 -12.83 3.48
CA THR A 191 16.46 -12.28 4.82
C THR A 191 17.73 -12.03 5.65
N TRP A 192 18.73 -12.91 5.52
CA TRP A 192 20.01 -12.77 6.21
C TRP A 192 20.88 -11.61 5.69
N ILE A 193 20.69 -11.13 4.46
CA ILE A 193 21.44 -9.98 3.91
C ILE A 193 20.84 -8.65 4.38
N ARG A 194 19.52 -8.61 4.59
CA ARG A 194 18.77 -7.36 4.81
C ARG A 194 19.30 -6.49 5.95
N PRO A 195 19.68 -7.03 7.14
CA PRO A 195 20.23 -6.22 8.23
C PRO A 195 21.54 -5.51 7.87
N TYR A 196 22.28 -6.02 6.88
CA TYR A 196 23.58 -5.50 6.49
C TYR A 196 23.49 -4.40 5.42
N ILE A 197 22.35 -4.26 4.75
CA ILE A 197 22.15 -3.27 3.68
C ILE A 197 22.33 -1.84 4.19
N LYS A 198 21.97 -1.56 5.45
CA LYS A 198 22.20 -0.26 6.09
C LYS A 198 23.68 0.15 6.17
N TYR A 199 24.62 -0.81 6.08
CA TYR A 199 26.05 -0.54 6.07
C TYR A 199 26.61 -0.26 4.67
N LEU A 200 25.80 -0.44 3.62
CA LEU A 200 26.13 -0.04 2.25
C LEU A 200 26.01 1.49 2.09
N ARG A 201 26.81 2.21 2.88
CA ARG A 201 26.81 3.67 3.05
C ARG A 201 27.12 4.48 1.78
N PHE A 202 27.46 3.82 0.69
CA PHE A 202 27.80 4.44 -0.59
C PHE A 202 26.67 4.37 -1.61
N ASP A 203 25.53 3.77 -1.26
CA ASP A 203 24.38 3.63 -2.14
C ASP A 203 23.24 4.57 -1.67
N PRO A 204 23.01 5.69 -2.39
CA PRO A 204 22.03 6.70 -2.00
C PRO A 204 20.61 6.15 -1.82
N PHE A 205 20.26 5.11 -2.58
CA PHE A 205 18.96 4.44 -2.56
C PHE A 205 18.61 3.85 -1.18
N TRP A 206 19.61 3.42 -0.40
CA TRP A 206 19.36 2.81 0.91
C TRP A 206 19.37 3.83 2.05
N LEU A 207 20.23 4.85 1.95
CA LEU A 207 20.45 5.82 3.01
C LEU A 207 19.43 6.95 3.02
N PHE A 208 19.20 7.58 1.87
CA PHE A 208 18.38 8.80 1.80
C PHE A 208 16.90 8.49 1.65
N ASP A 209 16.59 7.47 0.86
CA ASP A 209 15.23 7.17 0.40
C ASP A 209 14.46 6.26 1.37
N GLY A 210 15.10 5.25 1.96
CA GLY A 210 14.42 4.26 2.80
C GLY A 210 14.22 4.68 4.27
N ILE A 211 15.30 5.09 4.92
CA ILE A 211 15.31 5.32 6.38
C ILE A 211 14.58 6.62 6.74
N ARG A 212 14.82 7.69 5.98
CA ARG A 212 14.18 9.00 6.23
C ARG A 212 12.68 8.97 5.95
N SER A 213 12.25 8.28 4.88
CA SER A 213 10.84 8.16 4.52
C SER A 213 10.03 7.39 5.56
N THR A 214 10.61 6.34 6.14
CA THR A 214 9.96 5.57 7.22
C THR A 214 9.76 6.41 8.48
N ALA A 215 10.79 7.19 8.87
CA ALA A 215 10.71 8.07 10.03
C ALA A 215 9.71 9.22 9.83
N ASN A 216 9.65 9.80 8.62
CA ASN A 216 8.72 10.88 8.29
C ASN A 216 7.25 10.41 8.33
N LEU A 217 6.98 9.20 7.82
CA LEU A 217 5.63 8.67 7.82
C LEU A 217 5.14 8.33 9.24
N GLU A 218 6.03 7.80 10.09
CA GLU A 218 5.69 7.53 11.50
C GLU A 218 5.42 8.81 12.28
N SER A 219 6.21 9.87 12.06
CA SER A 219 5.99 11.16 12.72
C SER A 219 4.67 11.80 12.27
N ILE A 220 4.36 11.78 10.97
CA ILE A 220 3.09 12.32 10.43
C ILE A 220 1.90 11.53 10.98
N GLY A 221 1.99 10.20 11.01
CA GLY A 221 0.94 9.34 11.57
C GLY A 221 0.71 9.57 13.07
N ARG A 222 1.78 9.76 13.85
CA ARG A 222 1.69 10.10 15.28
C ARG A 222 1.11 11.49 15.51
N ALA A 223 1.54 12.49 14.76
CA ALA A 223 0.97 13.84 14.87
C ALA A 223 -0.52 13.87 14.47
N ALA A 224 -0.94 13.07 13.51
CA ALA A 224 -2.35 12.90 13.17
C ALA A 224 -3.14 12.19 14.29
N PHE A 225 -2.54 11.16 14.92
CA PHE A 225 -3.12 10.49 16.08
C PHE A 225 -3.31 11.43 17.28
N GLU A 226 -2.30 12.24 17.61
CA GLU A 226 -2.35 13.18 18.73
C GLU A 226 -3.43 14.24 18.52
N ARG A 227 -3.48 14.87 17.34
CA ARG A 227 -4.54 15.84 16.99
C ARG A 227 -5.93 15.23 17.09
N ARG A 228 -6.10 13.99 16.63
CA ARG A 228 -7.37 13.28 16.74
C ARG A 228 -7.78 13.02 18.18
N GLY A 229 -6.83 12.79 19.09
CA GLY A 229 -7.08 12.66 20.52
C GLY A 229 -7.68 13.92 21.17
N GLU A 230 -7.40 15.09 20.61
CA GLU A 230 -7.92 16.39 21.06
C GLU A 230 -9.33 16.68 20.51
N GLU A 231 -9.69 16.09 19.37
CA GLU A 231 -10.98 16.29 18.71
C GLU A 231 -12.08 15.38 19.30
N THR A 232 -13.03 15.98 20.02
CA THR A 232 -14.17 15.24 20.62
C THR A 232 -15.37 15.09 19.69
N ASN A 233 -15.48 15.92 18.64
CA ASN A 233 -16.63 15.99 17.75
C ASN A 233 -16.45 15.22 16.44
N CYS A 234 -15.88 14.02 16.54
CA CYS A 234 -15.71 13.14 15.39
C CYS A 234 -16.71 12.00 15.42
N ARG A 235 -17.44 11.83 14.32
CA ARG A 235 -18.35 10.71 14.13
C ARG A 235 -17.54 9.49 13.64
N LYS A 236 -17.90 8.30 14.13
CA LYS A 236 -17.24 6.98 13.96
C LYS A 236 -16.22 6.92 12.81
N ASP A 237 -14.93 7.02 13.11
CA ASP A 237 -13.80 6.87 12.17
C ASP A 237 -13.03 5.56 12.44
N LEU A 238 -12.08 5.19 11.57
CA LEU A 238 -11.26 4.00 11.76
C LEU A 238 -10.55 4.01 13.12
N MET A 239 -10.04 5.18 13.55
CA MET A 239 -9.42 5.34 14.86
C MET A 239 -10.39 5.03 15.99
N SER A 240 -11.63 5.53 15.92
CA SER A 240 -12.68 5.25 16.91
C SER A 240 -12.97 3.76 17.00
N PHE A 241 -12.95 3.02 15.87
CA PHE A 241 -13.10 1.57 15.92
C PHE A 241 -11.94 0.89 16.63
N LEU A 242 -10.70 1.33 16.38
CA LEU A 242 -9.50 0.75 16.99
C LEU A 242 -9.33 1.13 18.47
N LEU A 243 -9.67 2.37 18.85
CA LEU A 243 -9.64 2.84 20.24
C LEU A 243 -10.70 2.14 21.11
N ASN A 244 -11.87 1.85 20.55
CA ASN A 244 -12.95 1.13 21.25
C ASN A 244 -12.84 -0.40 21.11
N ALA A 245 -11.92 -0.90 20.29
CA ALA A 245 -11.72 -2.32 20.10
C ALA A 245 -11.07 -2.95 21.34
N LYS A 246 -11.60 -4.10 21.73
CA LYS A 246 -10.99 -4.97 22.74
C LYS A 246 -10.20 -6.05 22.03
N ASP A 247 -9.02 -6.31 22.57
CA ASP A 247 -8.18 -7.42 22.14
C ASP A 247 -8.95 -8.74 22.36
N PRO A 248 -9.17 -9.56 21.32
CA PRO A 248 -9.87 -10.83 21.44
C PRO A 248 -9.19 -11.84 22.38
N GLU A 249 -7.89 -11.71 22.62
CA GLU A 249 -7.11 -12.64 23.46
C GLU A 249 -7.01 -12.17 24.92
N THR A 250 -6.73 -10.87 25.13
CA THR A 250 -6.52 -10.32 26.48
C THR A 250 -7.77 -9.68 27.08
N GLY A 251 -8.77 -9.36 26.27
CA GLY A 251 -9.98 -8.62 26.68
C GLY A 251 -9.75 -7.14 27.02
N GLY A 252 -8.48 -6.69 27.01
CA GLY A 252 -8.07 -5.32 27.28
C GLY A 252 -8.09 -4.42 26.03
N PRO A 253 -7.80 -3.11 26.18
CA PRO A 253 -7.64 -2.20 25.06
C PRO A 253 -6.40 -2.54 24.22
N LEU A 254 -6.42 -2.18 22.94
CA LEU A 254 -5.25 -2.30 22.07
C LEU A 254 -4.14 -1.31 22.50
N SER A 255 -2.88 -1.69 22.28
CA SER A 255 -1.75 -0.78 22.52
C SER A 255 -1.78 0.40 21.55
N THR A 256 -1.52 1.61 22.03
CA THR A 256 -1.41 2.81 21.19
C THR A 256 -0.44 2.64 20.03
N THR A 257 0.69 1.96 20.25
CA THR A 257 1.67 1.68 19.18
C THR A 257 1.10 0.74 18.10
N GLU A 258 0.28 -0.23 18.49
CA GLU A 258 -0.40 -1.13 17.56
C GLU A 258 -1.46 -0.37 16.74
N ILE A 259 -2.25 0.48 17.40
CA ILE A 259 -3.27 1.32 16.74
C ILE A 259 -2.62 2.26 15.72
N VAL A 260 -1.63 3.05 16.13
CA VAL A 260 -0.91 3.99 15.25
C VAL A 260 -0.31 3.27 14.05
N ALA A 261 0.30 2.10 14.28
CA ALA A 261 0.89 1.31 13.20
C ALA A 261 -0.15 0.84 12.17
N GLU A 262 -1.30 0.32 12.61
CA GLU A 262 -2.36 -0.12 11.71
C GLU A 262 -2.92 1.06 10.89
N VAL A 263 -3.15 2.21 11.53
CA VAL A 263 -3.67 3.40 10.83
C VAL A 263 -2.69 3.91 9.78
N ILE A 264 -1.39 3.98 10.10
CA ILE A 264 -0.35 4.31 9.10
C ILE A 264 -0.38 3.33 7.93
N SER A 265 -0.57 2.03 8.21
CA SER A 265 -0.66 1.02 7.16
C SER A 265 -1.86 1.25 6.24
N PHE A 266 -2.99 1.74 6.75
CA PHE A 266 -4.16 2.04 5.92
C PHE A 266 -3.98 3.28 5.06
N ILE A 267 -3.28 4.31 5.55
CA ILE A 267 -2.93 5.48 4.73
C ILE A 267 -2.10 5.05 3.53
N VAL A 268 -1.00 4.32 3.78
CA VAL A 268 -0.10 3.85 2.72
C VAL A 268 -0.83 2.95 1.73
N GLY A 269 -1.55 1.94 2.24
CA GLY A 269 -2.19 0.94 1.39
C GLY A 269 -3.38 1.52 0.62
N GLY A 270 -4.12 2.45 1.23
CA GLY A 270 -5.36 2.99 0.70
C GLY A 270 -5.18 4.19 -0.23
N SER A 271 -4.10 4.98 -0.11
CA SER A 271 -3.92 6.16 -0.94
C SER A 271 -3.39 5.81 -2.34
N ASP A 272 -2.18 5.25 -2.43
CA ASP A 272 -1.45 5.03 -3.68
C ASP A 272 -2.13 4.02 -4.62
N THR A 273 -2.67 2.93 -4.07
CA THR A 273 -3.36 1.92 -4.89
C THR A 273 -4.68 2.46 -5.46
N THR A 274 -5.43 3.23 -4.68
CA THR A 274 -6.71 3.83 -5.10
C THR A 274 -6.48 4.94 -6.13
N SER A 275 -5.49 5.81 -5.91
CA SER A 275 -5.14 6.88 -6.86
C SER A 275 -4.65 6.32 -8.20
N SER A 276 -3.81 5.28 -8.17
CA SER A 276 -3.38 4.54 -9.36
C SER A 276 -4.55 3.89 -10.08
N THR A 277 -5.49 3.28 -9.35
CA THR A 277 -6.70 2.66 -9.94
C THR A 277 -7.57 3.70 -10.64
N MET A 278 -7.87 4.82 -9.97
CA MET A 278 -8.64 5.93 -10.55
C MET A 278 -7.96 6.49 -11.80
N THR A 279 -6.63 6.63 -11.77
CA THR A 279 -5.85 7.14 -12.89
C THR A 279 -5.93 6.21 -14.10
N ASN A 280 -5.71 4.91 -13.90
CA ASN A 280 -5.81 3.94 -14.99
C ASN A 280 -7.23 3.85 -15.55
N PHE A 281 -8.25 3.88 -14.68
CA PHE A 281 -9.65 3.89 -15.10
C PHE A 281 -9.96 5.09 -16.00
N MET A 282 -9.57 6.29 -15.58
CA MET A 282 -9.76 7.50 -16.38
C MET A 282 -8.94 7.48 -17.68
N ASP A 283 -7.71 6.97 -17.65
CA ASP A 283 -6.88 6.83 -18.85
C ASP A 283 -7.55 5.92 -19.89
N PHE A 284 -8.08 4.76 -19.47
CA PHE A 284 -8.78 3.84 -20.37
C PHE A 284 -10.05 4.45 -20.96
N ILE A 285 -10.89 5.08 -20.13
CA ILE A 285 -12.13 5.69 -20.60
C ILE A 285 -11.85 6.86 -21.54
N SER A 286 -10.88 7.72 -21.21
CA SER A 286 -10.59 8.92 -22.01
C SER A 286 -10.14 8.62 -23.44
N ARG A 287 -9.69 7.38 -23.71
CA ARG A 287 -9.18 6.94 -25.02
C ARG A 287 -10.21 6.20 -25.87
N ASP A 288 -11.35 5.79 -25.29
CA ASP A 288 -12.38 5.02 -25.97
C ASP A 288 -13.73 5.75 -25.90
N GLN A 289 -14.15 6.31 -27.04
CA GLN A 289 -15.43 7.00 -27.15
C GLN A 289 -16.62 6.07 -26.88
N THR A 290 -16.51 4.80 -27.28
CA THR A 290 -17.58 3.80 -27.08
C THR A 290 -17.84 3.56 -25.59
N LEU A 291 -16.76 3.54 -24.79
CA LEU A 291 -16.89 3.42 -23.34
C LEU A 291 -17.49 4.68 -22.72
N GLN A 292 -17.09 5.86 -23.18
CA GLN A 292 -17.65 7.14 -22.72
C GLN A 292 -19.16 7.23 -22.97
N ASP A 293 -19.63 6.76 -24.13
CA ASP A 293 -21.04 6.79 -24.48
C ASP A 293 -21.88 5.75 -23.70
N SER A 294 -21.23 4.77 -23.07
CA SER A 294 -21.89 3.65 -22.35
C SER A 294 -22.06 3.85 -20.84
N ILE A 295 -21.40 4.85 -20.26
CA ILE A 295 -21.39 5.15 -18.82
C ILE A 295 -22.31 6.34 -18.53
#